data_AF-A0A1W9TN68-F1
#
_entry.id   AF-A0A1W9TN68-F1
#
_cell.length_a   1.000
_cell.length_b   1.000
_cell.length_c   1.000
_cell.angle_alpha   90.00
_cell.angle_beta   90.00
_cell.angle_gamma   90.00
#
_symmetry.space_group_name_H-M   'P 1'
#
loop_
_entity.id
_entity.type
_entity.pdbx_description
1 polymer ?
#
loop_
_entity_poly.entity_id
_entity_poly.type
_entity_poly.pdbx_seq_one_letter_code
_entity_poly.pdbx_strand_id
1 'polypeptide(L)' 'MTLKITWYGHACFLIETNTAKLLVDPFISGNPFSPVQAEEVKTDYILVSH' A
#
# COMPACT_ATOMS: atom_id res chain seq x y z
N MET A 1 12.31 -2.50 16.71
CA MET A 1 11.68 -3.17 15.56
C MET A 1 10.25 -2.69 15.50
N THR A 2 9.86 -1.96 14.46
CA THR A 2 8.58 -1.25 14.43
C THR A 2 7.83 -1.63 13.17
N LEU A 3 6.60 -2.09 13.32
CA LEU A 3 5.67 -2.24 12.21
C LEU A 3 5.14 -0.86 11.84
N LYS A 4 5.29 -0.45 10.59
CA LYS A 4 4.70 0.79 10.09
C LYS A 4 3.60 0.47 9.10
N ILE A 5 2.43 1.04 9.32
CA ILE A 5 1.28 0.91 8.43
C ILE A 5 0.94 2.30 7.91
N THR A 6 0.86 2.42 6.59
CA THR A 6 0.43 3.64 5.90
C THR A 6 -0.87 3.34 5.18
N TRP A 7 -1.89 4.18 5.38
CA TRP A 7 -3.17 4.05 4.71
C TRP A 7 -3.23 5.01 3.53
N TYR A 8 -3.52 4.49 2.34
CA TYR A 8 -3.63 5.26 1.09
C TYR A 8 -5.07 5.51 0.65
N GLY A 9 -6.06 5.17 1.49
CA GLY A 9 -7.48 5.34 1.20
C GLY A 9 -8.18 4.02 0.82
N HIS A 10 -9.50 3.96 0.99
CA HIS A 10 -10.30 2.74 0.81
C HIS A 10 -9.70 1.56 1.60
N ALA A 11 -9.49 0.42 0.94
CA ALA A 11 -8.81 -0.77 1.46
C ALA A 11 -7.31 -0.81 1.11
N CYS A 12 -6.73 0.29 0.60
CA CYS A 12 -5.33 0.33 0.18
C CYS A 12 -4.40 0.64 1.37
N PHE A 13 -3.56 -0.33 1.73
CA PHE A 13 -2.60 -0.20 2.83
C PHE A 13 -1.20 -0.61 2.39
N LEU A 14 -0.20 0.16 2.81
CA LEU A 14 1.20 -0.26 2.78
C LEU A 14 1.65 -0.66 4.18
N ILE A 15 2.02 -1.92 4.35
CA ILE A 15 2.54 -2.48 5.59
C ILE A 15 4.04 -2.69 5.41
N GLU A 16 4.84 -1.95 6.17
CA GLU A 16 6.29 -2.04 6.18
C GLU A 16 6.74 -2.81 7.43
N THR A 17 7.34 -3.97 7.21
CA THR A 17 8.00 -4.79 8.22
C THR A 17 9.53 -4.62 8.11
N ASN A 18 10.30 -5.30 8.96
CA ASN A 18 11.77 -5.25 8.83
C ASN A 18 12.30 -5.96 7.59
N THR A 19 11.54 -6.89 7.00
CA THR A 19 12.02 -7.77 5.93
C THR A 19 11.27 -7.62 4.63
N ALA A 20 10.07 -7.02 4.66
CA ALA A 20 9.21 -6.89 3.49
C ALA A 20 8.26 -5.70 3.61
N LYS A 21 7.89 -5.17 2.45
CA LYS A 21 6.79 -4.23 2.23
C LYS A 21 5.65 -4.94 1.53
N LEU A 22 4.45 -4.82 2.09
CA LEU A 22 3.23 -5.46 1.60
C LEU A 22 2.24 -4.37 1.21
N LEU A 23 1.77 -4.40 -0.03
CA LEU A 23 0.72 -3.50 -0.52
C LEU A 23 -0.58 -4.29 -0.65
N VAL A 24 -1.60 -3.86 0.09
CA VAL A 24 -2.92 -4.51 0.13
C VAL A 24 -3.89 -3.73 -0.76
N ASP A 25 -4.65 -4.42 -1.60
CA ASP A 25 -5.73 -3.89 -2.46
C ASP A 25 -5.40 -2.52 -3.10
N PRO A 26 -4.44 -2.47 -4.07
CA PRO A 26 -3.84 -1.23 -4.56
C PRO A 26 -4.75 -0.40 -5.48
N PHE A 27 -5.86 0.10 -4.95
CA PHE A 27 -6.72 1.08 -5.63
C PHE A 27 -6.15 2.50 -5.49
N ILE A 28 -5.07 2.74 -6.24
CA ILE A 28 -4.32 4.01 -6.26
C ILE A 28 -4.66 4.81 -7.51
N SER A 29 -4.45 4.24 -8.70
CA SER A 29 -4.79 4.89 -9.96
C SER A 29 -6.31 5.03 -10.11
N GLY A 30 -6.79 6.27 -10.33
CA GLY A 30 -8.22 6.57 -10.42
C GLY A 30 -8.91 6.78 -9.07
N ASN A 31 -8.20 6.65 -7.95
CA ASN A 31 -8.71 7.04 -6.64
C ASN A 31 -8.41 8.53 -6.40
N PRO A 32 -9.43 9.41 -6.39
CA PRO A 32 -9.24 10.86 -6.23
C PRO A 32 -8.72 11.26 -4.86
N PHE A 33 -8.78 10.36 -3.88
CA PHE A 33 -8.30 10.58 -2.51
C PHE A 33 -6.96 9.90 -2.23
N SER A 34 -6.36 9.22 -3.22
CA SER A 34 -5.04 8.64 -3.03
C SER A 34 -4.02 9.76 -2.84
N PRO A 35 -3.23 9.74 -1.74
CA PRO A 35 -2.22 10.75 -1.48
C PRO A 35 -0.96 10.57 -2.33
N VAL A 36 -0.86 9.46 -3.07
CA VAL A 36 0.32 9.04 -3.86
C VAL A 36 -0.09 8.52 -5.23
N GLN A 37 0.83 8.54 -6.18
CA GLN A 37 0.69 7.85 -7.47
C GLN A 37 1.16 6.39 -7.35
N ALA A 38 0.67 5.52 -8.23
CA ALA A 38 0.98 4.08 -8.16
C ALA A 38 2.49 3.81 -8.34
N GLU A 39 3.16 4.59 -9.19
CA GLU A 39 4.58 4.49 -9.50
C GLU A 39 5.48 4.91 -8.32
N GLU A 40 4.94 5.65 -7.35
CA GLU A 40 5.67 6.09 -6.16
C GLU A 40 5.75 5.02 -5.08
N VAL A 41 4.86 4.02 -5.14
CA VAL A 41 4.73 2.99 -4.10
C VAL A 41 5.67 1.82 -4.38
N LYS A 42 6.74 1.72 -3.58
CA LYS A 42 7.64 0.57 -3.57
C LYS A 42 7.13 -0.51 -2.62
N THR A 43 6.85 -1.69 -3.14
CA THR A 43 6.42 -2.86 -2.38
C THR A 43 7.12 -4.12 -2.89
N ASP A 44 7.29 -5.11 -2.02
CA ASP A 44 7.85 -6.41 -2.39
C ASP A 44 6.74 -7.38 -2.81
N TYR A 45 5.56 -7.27 -2.19
CA TYR A 45 4.40 -8.11 -2.47
C TYR A 45 3.12 -7.29 -2.61
N ILE A 46 2.19 -7.80 -3.40
CA ILE A 46 0.83 -7.28 -3.53
C ILE A 46 -0.14 -8.36 -3.04
N LEU A 47 -1.02 -7.97 -2.13
CA LEU A 47 -2.07 -8.83 -1.59
C LEU A 47 -3.41 -8.31 -2.10
N VAL A 48 -4.13 -9.16 -2.84
CA VAL A 48 -5.45 -8.85 -3.40
C VAL A 48 -6.48 -9.69 -2.66
N SER A 49 -7.48 -9.03 -2.09
CA SER A 49 -8.52 -9.70 -1.30
C SER A 49 -9.51 -10.49 -2.16
N HIS A 50 -9.90 -9.97 -3.32
CA HIS A 50 -10.83 -10.58 -4.28
C HIS A 50 -10.65 -10.05 -5.71
#